data_AF-A0A1E4WYP1-F1
#
_entry.id   AF-A0A1E4WYP1-F1
#
_cell.length_a   1.000
_cell.length_b   1.000
_cell.length_c   1.000
_cell.angle_alpha   90.00
_cell.angle_beta   90.00
_cell.angle_gamma   90.00
#
_symmetry.space_group_name_H-M   'P 1'
#
loop_
_entity.id
_entity.type
_entity.pdbx_description
1 polymer ?
#
loop_
_entity_poly.entity_id
_entity_poly.type
_entity_poly.pdbx_seq_one_letter_code
_entity_poly.pdbx_strand_id
1 'polypeptide(L)' 'MHAVGVLKLQYRLSYTAWEGEVVEVVAEALQVSRSDASGVVEAQPLYMQQSWSIGLDAQQTASKILTAAQC' A
#
# COMPACT_ATOMS: atom_id res chain seq x y z
N MET A 1 -11.89 7.76 -30.44
CA MET A 1 -11.69 8.82 -29.44
C MET A 1 -11.80 8.16 -28.09
N HIS A 2 -10.68 8.13 -27.36
CA HIS A 2 -10.49 7.81 -25.92
C HIS A 2 -11.03 6.47 -25.40
N ALA A 3 -10.35 5.71 -24.54
CA ALA A 3 -8.99 5.68 -24.02
C ALA A 3 -9.03 4.51 -23.01
N VAL A 4 -8.07 3.60 -23.06
CA VAL A 4 -7.42 3.07 -21.85
C VAL A 4 -8.35 2.44 -20.79
N GLY A 5 -9.28 1.57 -21.19
CA GLY A 5 -10.19 0.90 -20.24
C GLY A 5 -9.85 -0.55 -19.89
N VAL A 6 -9.04 -1.23 -20.71
CA VAL A 6 -9.01 -2.71 -20.74
C VAL A 6 -7.58 -3.25 -20.86
N LEU A 7 -6.63 -2.69 -20.11
CA LEU A 7 -5.24 -3.19 -20.10
C LEU A 7 -4.53 -3.09 -18.75
N LYS A 8 -5.26 -3.10 -17.63
CA LYS A 8 -4.70 -3.70 -16.41
C LYS A 8 -5.02 -5.19 -16.47
N LEU A 9 -4.18 -5.94 -17.19
CA LEU A 9 -4.08 -7.38 -16.97
C LEU A 9 -3.97 -7.59 -15.46
N GLN A 10 -5.01 -8.16 -14.87
CA GLN A 10 -5.04 -8.59 -13.48
C GLN A 10 -4.10 -9.80 -13.34
N TYR A 11 -2.79 -9.56 -13.42
CA TYR A 11 -1.87 -10.37 -12.64
C TYR A 11 -2.19 -10.02 -11.19
N ARG A 12 -2.85 -10.93 -10.49
CA ARG A 12 -3.06 -10.82 -9.05
C ARG A 12 -1.66 -10.72 -8.42
N LEU A 13 -1.22 -9.50 -8.10
CA LEU A 13 0.05 -9.25 -7.40
C LEU A 13 0.10 -10.15 -6.17
N SER A 14 1.25 -10.73 -5.85
CA SER A 14 1.40 -11.47 -4.60
C SER A 14 1.25 -10.50 -3.43
N TYR A 15 0.80 -11.01 -2.27
CA TYR A 15 0.73 -10.20 -1.06
C TYR A 15 2.06 -9.48 -0.78
N THR A 16 3.19 -10.19 -0.94
CA THR A 16 4.54 -9.64 -0.71
C THR A 16 4.93 -8.52 -1.68
N ALA A 17 4.51 -8.60 -2.95
CA ALA A 17 4.78 -7.54 -3.91
C ALA A 17 3.93 -6.30 -3.60
N TRP A 18 2.65 -6.51 -3.30
CA TRP A 18 1.73 -5.45 -2.88
C TRP A 18 2.18 -4.79 -1.57
N GLU A 19 2.59 -5.57 -0.58
CA GLU A 19 3.14 -5.07 0.69
C GLU A 19 4.41 -4.25 0.45
N GLY A 20 5.30 -4.73 -0.42
CA GLY A 20 6.47 -3.97 -0.85
C GLY A 20 6.10 -2.60 -1.42
N GLU A 21 5.10 -2.52 -2.29
CA GLU A 21 4.59 -1.25 -2.83
C GLU A 21 4.00 -0.35 -1.74
N VAL A 22 3.27 -0.90 -0.77
CA VAL A 22 2.74 -0.12 0.37
C VAL A 22 3.89 0.52 1.15
N VAL A 23 4.95 -0.23 1.44
CA VAL A 23 6.14 0.27 2.15
C VAL A 23 6.82 1.40 1.39
N GLU A 24 6.99 1.28 0.07
CA GLU A 24 7.57 2.36 -0.75
C GLU A 24 6.72 3.63 -0.70
N VAL A 25 5.38 3.51 -0.84
CA VAL A 25 4.48 4.66 -0.78
C VAL A 25 4.53 5.35 0.59
N VAL A 26 4.61 4.59 1.69
CA VAL A 26 4.77 5.15 3.03
C VAL A 26 6.14 5.83 3.19
N ALA A 27 7.22 5.23 2.68
CA ALA A 27 8.56 5.80 2.70
C ALA A 27 8.61 7.15 1.98
N GLU A 28 8.04 7.21 0.77
CA GLU A 28 7.93 8.44 0.00
C GLU A 28 7.08 9.50 0.71
N ALA A 29 5.93 9.13 1.27
CA ALA A 29 5.04 10.06 1.94
C ALA A 29 5.66 10.69 3.20
N LEU A 30 6.43 9.90 3.97
CA LEU A 30 7.11 10.36 5.18
C LEU A 30 8.51 10.91 4.93
N GLN A 31 9.06 10.76 3.71
CA GLN A 31 10.44 11.09 3.38
C GLN A 31 11.46 10.39 4.29
N VAL A 32 11.23 9.10 4.56
CA VAL A 32 12.07 8.25 5.43
C VAL A 32 12.67 7.09 4.65
N SER A 33 13.57 6.34 5.29
CA SER A 33 14.09 5.12 4.67
C SER A 33 13.02 4.05 4.54
N ARG A 34 13.19 3.16 3.56
CA ARG A 34 12.34 1.96 3.41
C ARG A 34 12.26 1.14 4.70
N SER A 35 13.36 1.06 5.46
CA SER A 35 13.40 0.31 6.72
C SER A 35 12.52 0.95 7.79
N ASP A 36 12.56 2.27 7.91
CA ASP A 36 11.71 2.99 8.87
C ASP A 36 10.23 2.88 8.47
N ALA A 37 9.93 3.01 7.18
CA ALA A 37 8.59 2.83 6.64
C ALA A 37 8.06 1.41 6.87
N SER A 38 8.90 0.38 6.74
CA SER A 38 8.52 -1.01 7.05
C SER A 38 8.04 -1.14 8.48
N GLY A 39 8.74 -0.52 9.44
CA GLY A 39 8.32 -0.50 10.84
C GLY A 39 6.95 0.16 11.05
N VAL A 40 6.65 1.24 10.32
CA VAL A 40 5.32 1.89 10.35
C VAL A 40 4.24 0.99 9.78
N VAL A 41 4.51 0.30 8.67
CA VAL A 41 3.56 -0.63 8.05
C VAL A 41 3.32 -1.86 8.93
N GLU A 42 4.38 -2.43 9.49
CA GLU A 42 4.34 -3.59 10.40
C GLU A 42 3.59 -3.30 11.70
N ALA A 43 3.59 -2.04 12.16
CA ALA A 43 2.80 -1.60 13.29
C ALA A 43 1.29 -1.56 13.01
N GLN A 44 0.86 -1.73 11.75
CA GLN A 44 -0.53 -1.59 11.30
C GLN A 44 -1.11 -2.87 10.67
N PRO A 45 -1.04 -4.05 11.33
CA PRO A 45 -1.44 -5.33 10.73
C PRO A 45 -2.93 -5.39 10.38
N LEU A 46 -3.80 -4.71 11.13
CA LEU A 46 -5.23 -4.65 10.85
C LEU A 46 -5.51 -3.98 9.50
N TYR A 47 -4.87 -2.84 9.23
CA TYR A 47 -5.05 -2.11 7.99
C TYR A 47 -4.48 -2.89 6.81
N MET A 48 -3.34 -3.57 6.99
CA MET A 48 -2.77 -4.45 5.96
C MET A 48 -3.70 -5.60 5.61
N GLN A 49 -4.20 -6.33 6.61
CA GLN A 49 -5.08 -7.48 6.41
C GLN A 49 -6.43 -7.06 5.78
N GLN A 50 -7.05 -6.01 6.28
CA GLN A 50 -8.34 -5.54 5.76
C GLN A 50 -8.21 -5.03 4.33
N SER A 51 -7.19 -4.21 4.06
CA SER A 51 -6.98 -3.62 2.73
C SER A 51 -6.70 -4.68 1.68
N TRP A 52 -5.90 -5.70 2.02
CA TRP A 52 -5.69 -6.86 1.17
C TRP A 52 -6.98 -7.65 0.92
N SER A 53 -7.76 -7.92 1.98
CA SER A 53 -8.98 -8.74 1.89
C SER A 53 -10.06 -8.10 1.01
N ILE A 54 -10.11 -6.78 0.94
CA ILE A 54 -11.07 -6.04 0.11
C ILE A 54 -10.47 -5.56 -1.23
N GLY A 55 -9.19 -5.86 -1.50
CA GLY A 55 -8.53 -5.57 -2.77
C GLY A 55 -8.17 -4.11 -2.99
N LEU A 56 -7.81 -3.37 -1.93
CA LEU A 56 -7.27 -2.01 -2.09
C LEU A 56 -5.86 -2.04 -2.70
N ASP A 57 -5.53 -1.00 -3.46
CA ASP A 57 -4.17 -0.80 -3.95
C ASP A 57 -3.23 -0.27 -2.86
N ALA A 58 -1.94 -0.23 -3.18
CA ALA A 58 -0.90 0.18 -2.24
C ALA A 58 -1.06 1.64 -1.77
N GLN A 59 -1.51 2.55 -2.64
CA GLN A 59 -1.68 3.96 -2.32
C GLN A 59 -2.88 4.18 -1.40
N GLN A 60 -4.00 3.53 -1.69
CA GLN A 60 -5.18 3.53 -0.82
C GLN A 60 -4.86 2.97 0.58
N THR A 61 -4.04 1.92 0.64
CA THR A 61 -3.63 1.28 1.89
C THR A 61 -2.67 2.16 2.68
N ALA A 62 -1.64 2.71 2.03
CA ALA A 62 -0.69 3.62 2.64
C ALA A 62 -1.39 4.86 3.22
N SER A 63 -2.37 5.42 2.53
CA SER A 63 -3.17 6.54 3.06
C SER A 63 -3.86 6.20 4.38
N LYS A 64 -4.43 4.99 4.52
CA LYS A 64 -5.05 4.53 5.78
C LYS A 64 -4.02 4.39 6.90
N ILE A 65 -2.87 3.79 6.59
CA ILE A 65 -1.74 3.61 7.53
C ILE A 65 -1.25 4.97 8.04
N LEU A 66 -1.04 5.94 7.15
CA LEU A 66 -0.56 7.27 7.50
C LEU A 66 -1.55 8.03 8.38
N THR A 67 -2.86 7.94 8.09
CA THR A 67 -3.89 8.53 8.96
C THR A 67 -3.89 7.88 10.35
N ALA A 68 -3.74 6.56 10.43
CA ALA A 68 -3.72 5.84 11.69
C ALA A 68 -2.44 6.08 12.51
N ALA A 69 -1.29 6.26 11.85
CA ALA A 69 0.00 6.51 12.50
C ALA A 69 0.14 7.94 13.08
N GLN A 70 -0.76 8.85 12.72
CA GLN A 70 -0.81 10.23 13.23
C GLN A 70 -1.71 10.40 14.46
N CYS A 71 -2.46 9.36 14.85
CA CYS A 71 -3.41 9.38 15.96
C CYS A 71 -2.80 8.85 17.26
#